data_AF-A0A7K0A0J8-F1
#
_entry.id   AF-A0A7K0A0J8-F1
#
_cell.length_a   1.000
_cell.length_b   1.000
_cell.length_c   1.000
_cell.angle_alpha   90.00
_cell.angle_beta   90.00
_cell.angle_gamma   90.00
#
_symmetry.space_group_name_H-M   'P 1'
#
loop_
_entity.id
_entity.type
_entity.pdbx_description
1 polymer ?
#
loop_
_entity_poly.entity_id
_entity_poly.type
_entity_poly.pdbx_seq_one_letter_code
_entity_poly.pdbx_strand_id
1 'polypeptide(L)'
;MTMPTRRRPIRGEDLGGDRVELEVSVARKLYTCPGCGGQIPIGAEHVFVRRTPVDGSSRYHQHWHTDCARPIAREMDLAGRRRN
;
A
#
# COMPACT_ATOMS: atom_id res chain seq x y z
N MET A 1 6.04 5.52 -12.96
CA MET A 1 6.02 4.66 -11.76
C MET A 1 5.36 3.35 -12.11
N THR A 2 6.08 2.25 -12.02
CA THR A 2 5.54 0.92 -12.29
C THR A 2 4.84 0.42 -11.05
N MET A 3 3.61 -0.05 -11.17
CA MET A 3 2.87 -0.65 -10.06
C MET A 3 3.61 -1.90 -9.54
N PRO A 4 3.48 -2.22 -8.24
CA PRO A 4 4.03 -3.47 -7.73
C PRO A 4 3.43 -4.62 -8.55
N THR A 5 4.24 -5.62 -8.85
CA THR A 5 3.77 -6.90 -9.38
C THR A 5 3.93 -7.93 -8.28
N ARG A 6 3.24 -9.07 -8.38
CA ARG A 6 3.30 -10.15 -7.38
C ARG A 6 4.72 -10.61 -7.01
N ARG A 7 5.72 -10.31 -7.83
CA ARG A 7 7.12 -10.71 -7.66
C ARG A 7 8.00 -9.68 -6.91
N ARG A 8 7.56 -8.43 -6.74
CA ARG A 8 8.38 -7.38 -6.12
C ARG A 8 7.53 -6.41 -5.28
N PRO A 9 7.58 -6.51 -3.93
CA PRO A 9 6.98 -5.49 -3.08
C PRO A 9 7.74 -4.17 -3.21
N ILE A 10 7.02 -3.06 -3.20
CA ILE A 10 7.60 -1.72 -3.13
C ILE A 10 7.72 -1.34 -1.66
N ARG A 11 8.91 -0.89 -1.26
CA ARG A 11 9.20 -0.43 0.11
C ARG A 11 9.71 1.01 0.03
N GLY A 12 9.28 1.82 0.98
CA GLY A 12 9.68 3.21 1.10
C GLY A 12 9.15 3.81 2.39
N GLU A 13 9.16 5.13 2.45
CA GLU A 13 8.53 5.89 3.52
C GLU A 13 7.48 6.82 2.92
N ASP A 14 6.47 7.19 3.69
CA ASP A 14 5.55 8.26 3.29
C ASP A 14 6.10 9.65 3.66
N LEU A 15 5.31 10.69 3.41
CA LEU A 15 5.68 12.06 3.72
C LEU A 15 5.81 12.33 5.23
N GLY A 16 5.23 11.48 6.08
CA GLY A 16 5.34 11.55 7.54
C GLY A 16 6.57 10.83 8.09
N GLY A 17 7.28 10.09 7.26
CA GLY A 17 8.43 9.26 7.67
C GLY A 17 8.02 7.85 8.12
N ASP A 18 6.75 7.48 8.01
CA ASP A 18 6.32 6.12 8.32
C ASP A 18 6.82 5.17 7.24
N ARG A 19 7.30 3.99 7.64
CA ARG A 19 7.74 2.98 6.69
C ARG A 19 6.53 2.31 6.05
N VAL A 20 6.44 2.40 4.73
CA VAL A 20 5.34 1.86 3.93
C VAL A 20 5.83 0.73 3.02
N GLU A 21 5.09 -0.37 3.00
CA GLU A 21 5.32 -1.51 2.12
C GLU A 21 4.05 -1.84 1.34
N LEU A 22 4.15 -1.90 0.01
CA LEU A 22 3.07 -2.26 -0.91
C LEU A 22 3.41 -3.60 -1.56
N GLU A 23 2.51 -4.56 -1.45
CA GLU A 23 2.64 -5.89 -2.04
C GLU A 23 1.39 -6.23 -2.83
N VAL A 24 1.53 -6.75 -4.05
CA VAL A 24 0.39 -7.30 -4.78
C VAL A 24 0.04 -8.67 -4.22
N SER A 25 -1.23 -8.85 -3.89
CA SER A 25 -1.77 -10.09 -3.34
C SER A 25 -3.10 -10.44 -4.00
N VAL A 26 -3.59 -11.65 -3.72
CA VAL A 26 -4.90 -12.13 -4.19
C VAL A 26 -5.79 -12.33 -2.98
N ALA A 27 -6.97 -11.71 -3.00
CA ALA A 27 -7.90 -11.69 -1.89
C ALA A 27 -8.33 -13.12 -1.51
N ARG A 28 -8.10 -13.48 -0.24
CA ARG A 28 -8.51 -14.78 0.33
C ARG A 28 -9.90 -14.74 0.94
N LYS A 29 -10.39 -13.53 1.24
CA LYS A 29 -11.69 -13.22 1.84
C LYS A 29 -12.21 -11.93 1.20
N LEU A 30 -13.46 -11.61 1.47
CA LEU A 30 -14.02 -10.32 1.12
C LEU A 30 -13.37 -9.23 1.99
N TYR A 31 -12.74 -8.25 1.36
CA TYR A 31 -12.16 -7.10 2.05
C TYR A 31 -12.87 -5.81 1.62
N THR A 32 -12.75 -4.78 2.44
CA THR A 32 -13.25 -3.44 2.12
C THR A 32 -12.08 -2.54 1.77
N CYS A 33 -12.12 -1.92 0.59
CA CYS A 33 -11.12 -0.93 0.21
C CYS A 33 -11.40 0.39 0.94
N PRO A 34 -10.44 0.92 1.72
CA PRO A 34 -10.61 2.19 2.43
C PRO A 34 -10.57 3.41 1.51
N GLY A 35 -10.04 3.27 0.28
CA GLY A 35 -9.99 4.37 -0.68
C GLY A 35 -11.33 4.69 -1.35
N CYS A 36 -12.12 3.67 -1.70
CA CYS A 36 -13.40 3.84 -2.39
C CYS A 36 -14.61 3.33 -1.59
N GLY A 37 -14.40 2.68 -0.44
CA GLY A 37 -15.43 1.97 0.32
C GLY A 37 -15.94 0.68 -0.34
N GLY A 38 -15.52 0.41 -1.58
CA GLY A 38 -15.94 -0.75 -2.37
C GLY A 38 -15.34 -2.06 -1.86
N GLN A 39 -16.01 -3.16 -2.19
CA GLN A 39 -15.55 -4.50 -1.83
C GLN A 39 -14.45 -4.99 -2.77
N ILE A 40 -13.51 -5.74 -2.21
CA ILE A 40 -12.49 -6.52 -2.92
C ILE A 40 -12.93 -7.98 -2.84
N PRO A 41 -13.51 -8.55 -3.91
CA PRO A 41 -14.05 -9.90 -3.89
C PRO A 41 -12.93 -10.95 -3.77
N ILE A 42 -13.29 -12.14 -3.29
CA ILE A 42 -12.38 -13.27 -3.18
C ILE A 42 -11.80 -13.60 -4.57
N GLY A 43 -10.48 -13.81 -4.64
CA GLY A 43 -9.78 -14.06 -5.90
C GLY A 43 -9.37 -12.80 -6.66
N ALA A 44 -9.83 -11.60 -6.25
CA ALA A 44 -9.38 -10.37 -6.89
C ALA A 44 -7.94 -10.02 -6.51
N GLU A 45 -7.19 -9.55 -7.50
CA GLU A 45 -5.89 -8.92 -7.27
C GLU A 45 -6.09 -7.58 -6.56
N HIS A 46 -5.27 -7.33 -5.55
CA HIS A 46 -5.30 -6.11 -4.76
C HIS A 46 -3.91 -5.80 -4.19
N VAL A 47 -3.75 -4.59 -3.68
CA VAL A 47 -2.53 -4.15 -3.01
C VAL A 47 -2.72 -4.24 -1.50
N PHE A 48 -1.84 -4.99 -0.86
CA PHE A 48 -1.71 -5.06 0.57
C PHE A 48 -0.72 -4.00 1.03
N VAL A 49 -1.22 -3.01 1.76
CA VAL A 49 -0.44 -1.87 2.27
C VAL A 49 -0.15 -2.12 3.74
N ARG A 50 1.13 -2.15 4.10
CA ARG A 50 1.58 -2.24 5.50
C ARG A 50 2.28 -0.95 5.88
N ARG A 51 1.86 -0.31 6.96
CA ARG A 51 2.49 0.89 7.51
C ARG A 51 3.06 0.60 8.88
N THR A 52 4.33 0.93 9.06
CA THR A 52 5.04 0.86 10.34
C THR A 52 5.36 2.29 10.75
N PRO A 53 4.62 2.84 11.72
CA PRO A 53 4.81 4.20 12.19
C PRO A 53 6.22 4.46 12.74
N VAL A 54 6.75 5.66 12.49
CA VAL A 54 8.07 6.08 13.00
C VAL A 54 8.06 6.34 14.51
N ASP A 55 6.91 6.71 15.06
CA ASP A 55 6.70 6.96 16.50
C ASP A 55 6.70 5.68 17.37
N GLY A 56 6.88 4.51 16.74
CA GLY A 56 6.87 3.21 17.41
C GLY A 56 5.48 2.68 17.74
N SER A 57 4.42 3.33 17.29
CA SER A 57 3.06 2.81 17.43
C SER A 57 2.84 1.54 16.60
N SER A 58 1.78 0.81 16.93
CA SER A 58 1.51 -0.50 16.35
C SER A 58 1.39 -0.44 14.82
N ARG A 59 2.11 -1.36 14.17
CA ARG A 59 2.00 -1.59 12.73
C ARG A 59 0.55 -1.88 12.35
N TYR A 60 0.05 -1.22 11.31
CA TYR A 60 -1.27 -1.50 10.74
C TYR A 60 -1.17 -1.87 9.25
N HIS A 61 -2.18 -2.57 8.78
CA HIS A 61 -2.26 -3.02 7.40
C HIS A 61 -3.65 -2.83 6.81
N GLN A 62 -3.71 -2.57 5.51
CA GLN A 62 -4.95 -2.29 4.80
C GLN A 62 -4.95 -2.96 3.42
N HIS A 63 -6.14 -3.27 2.91
CA HIS A 63 -6.34 -3.91 1.61
C HIS A 63 -6.93 -2.88 0.65
N TRP A 64 -6.23 -2.60 -0.44
CA TRP A 64 -6.60 -1.57 -1.40
C TRP A 64 -6.78 -2.19 -2.77
N HIS A 65 -7.78 -1.74 -3.55
CA HIS A 65 -7.74 -2.01 -4.98
C HIS A 65 -6.44 -1.45 -5.57
N THR A 66 -5.96 -2.13 -6.62
CA THR A 66 -4.76 -1.75 -7.36
C THR A 66 -4.76 -0.27 -7.75
N ASP A 67 -5.87 0.23 -8.31
CA ASP A 67 -5.97 1.65 -8.69
C ASP A 67 -6.09 2.59 -7.49
N CYS A 68 -6.80 2.19 -6.44
CA CYS A 68 -6.95 2.99 -5.23
C CYS A 68 -5.62 3.14 -4.46
N ALA A 69 -4.67 2.20 -4.61
CA ALA A 69 -3.37 2.26 -3.96
C ALA A 69 -2.34 3.17 -4.68
N ARG A 70 -2.63 3.64 -5.90
CA ARG A 70 -1.71 4.47 -6.70
C ARG A 70 -1.28 5.77 -5.99
N PRO A 71 -2.15 6.52 -5.29
CA PRO A 71 -1.74 7.71 -4.56
C PRO A 71 -0.67 7.42 -3.50
N ILE A 72 -0.78 6.29 -2.79
CA ILE A 72 0.18 5.89 -1.75
C ILE A 72 1.56 5.64 -2.38
N ALA A 73 1.60 4.90 -3.50
CA ALA A 73 2.86 4.68 -4.22
C ALA A 73 3.48 6.00 -4.72
N ARG A 74 2.65 6.97 -5.11
CA ARG A 74 3.09 8.31 -5.52
C ARG A 74 3.65 9.11 -4.34
N GLU A 75 3.00 9.07 -3.18
CA GLU A 75 3.50 9.70 -1.95
C GLU A 75 4.87 9.15 -1.57
N MET A 76 5.05 7.83 -1.63
CA MET A 76 6.33 7.20 -1.31
C MET A 76 7.47 7.63 -2.26
N ASP A 77 7.18 7.77 -3.55
CA ASP A 77 8.16 8.26 -4.52
C ASP A 77 8.53 9.72 -4.24
N LEU A 78 7.55 10.58 -3.92
CA LEU A 78 7.78 11.97 -3.57
C LEU A 78 8.60 12.10 -2.27
N ALA A 79 8.32 11.28 -1.26
CA ALA A 79 9.09 11.23 -0.04
C ALA A 79 10.55 10.79 -0.29
N GLY A 80 10.75 9.78 -1.15
CA GLY A 80 12.07 9.35 -1.59
C GLY A 80 12.86 10.45 -2.30
N ARG A 81 12.21 11.25 -3.16
CA ARG A 81 12.86 12.38 -3.86
C ARG A 81 13.28 13.51 -2.94
N ARG A 82 12.55 13.79 -1.86
CA ARG A 82 12.90 14.86 -0.91
C ARG A 82 14.18 14.60 -0.12
N ARG A 83 14.66 13.35 -0.08
CA ARG A 83 15.89 12.97 0.64
C ARG A 83 17.14 12.97 -0.22
N ASN A 84 17.03 13.31 -1.50
CA ASN A 84 18.16 13.39 -2.44
C ASN A 84 18.34 14.82 -2.93
#